data_AF-J9B818-F1
#
_entry.id   AF-J9B818-F1
#
_cell.length_a   1.000
_cell.length_b   1.000
_cell.length_c   1.000
_cell.angle_alpha   90.00
_cell.angle_beta   90.00
_cell.angle_gamma   90.00
#
_symmetry.space_group_name_H-M   'P 1'
#
loop_
_entity.id
_entity.type
_entity.pdbx_description
1 polymer ?
#
loop_
_entity_poly.entity_id
_entity_poly.type
_entity_poly.pdbx_seq_one_letter_code
_entity_poly.pdbx_strand_id
1 'polypeptide(L)'
;MKPNFSWLPSLLLLTFPYSFSTDSKKLPSVFFGTYTLEKSTNLDEYLTARGYKWLTRRLILIASVTKIIRKAASGLPLRYDMETLTWKKNVLYTDFELGTSFLTDHLEDGLFNVTLNISQDGAVMTENVIRVENSEDHETFQYTRENNYLIMRTTWKGVSAAGFYRKVCSYDINNYSEFC
;
A
#
# COMPACT_ATOMS: atom_id res chain seq x y z
N MET A 1 -22.51 20.00 -58.24
CA MET A 1 -23.84 19.98 -57.58
C MET A 1 -23.69 19.37 -56.20
N LYS A 2 -24.20 20.04 -55.16
CA LYS A 2 -24.32 19.51 -53.79
C LYS A 2 -25.29 18.33 -53.77
N PRO A 3 -25.04 17.31 -52.94
CA PRO A 3 -26.06 16.63 -52.19
C PRO A 3 -26.16 17.23 -50.78
N ASN A 4 -27.35 17.74 -50.47
CA ASN A 4 -27.88 17.98 -49.13
C ASN A 4 -28.64 16.72 -48.70
N PHE A 5 -28.51 16.28 -47.44
CA PHE A 5 -29.51 15.67 -46.54
C PHE A 5 -28.74 15.03 -45.38
N SER A 6 -28.67 15.61 -44.18
CA SER A 6 -29.71 15.71 -43.14
C SER A 6 -30.14 14.36 -42.56
N TRP A 7 -30.07 14.31 -41.22
CA TRP A 7 -30.64 13.33 -40.27
C TRP A 7 -29.77 12.11 -39.92
N LEU A 8 -29.06 12.17 -38.79
CA LEU A 8 -29.16 11.13 -37.75
C LEU A 8 -29.05 11.79 -36.36
N PRO A 9 -29.88 11.35 -35.38
CA PRO A 9 -30.20 12.11 -34.18
C PRO A 9 -29.12 12.00 -33.11
N SER A 10 -29.01 13.06 -32.31
CA SER A 10 -28.23 13.13 -31.08
C SER A 10 -28.53 11.94 -30.17
N LEU A 11 -27.65 10.94 -30.18
CA LEU A 11 -27.65 9.88 -29.17
C LEU A 11 -27.17 10.52 -27.87
N LEU A 12 -28.11 11.07 -27.10
CA LEU A 12 -27.91 11.40 -25.68
C LEU A 12 -27.59 10.08 -24.97
N LEU A 13 -26.30 9.75 -24.90
CA LEU A 13 -25.78 8.81 -23.93
C LEU A 13 -26.10 9.38 -22.56
N LEU A 14 -27.25 8.97 -22.02
CA LEU A 14 -27.51 8.99 -20.59
C LEU A 14 -26.42 8.13 -19.95
N THR A 15 -25.30 8.76 -19.62
CA THR A 15 -24.37 8.22 -18.66
C THR A 15 -25.12 8.18 -17.35
N PHE A 16 -25.76 7.03 -17.06
CA PHE A 16 -26.12 6.71 -15.69
C PHE A 16 -24.83 6.87 -14.89
N PRO A 17 -24.72 7.84 -13.97
CA PRO A 17 -23.62 7.80 -13.03
C PRO A 17 -23.80 6.49 -12.30
N TYR A 18 -22.91 5.53 -12.55
CA TYR A 18 -22.72 4.44 -11.62
C TYR A 18 -22.31 5.12 -10.32
N SER A 19 -23.30 5.37 -9.46
CA SER A 19 -23.06 5.72 -8.07
C SER A 19 -22.41 4.50 -7.47
N PHE A 20 -21.08 4.42 -7.56
CA PHE A 20 -20.30 3.59 -6.68
C PHE A 20 -20.65 4.05 -5.28
N SER A 21 -21.55 3.31 -4.63
CA SER A 21 -21.77 3.45 -3.20
C SER A 21 -20.50 2.91 -2.57
N THR A 22 -19.50 3.76 -2.40
CA THR A 22 -18.36 3.46 -1.55
C THR A 22 -18.92 3.51 -0.14
N ASP A 23 -19.42 2.37 0.35
CA ASP A 23 -19.56 2.21 1.79
C ASP A 23 -18.16 2.40 2.36
N SER A 24 -17.96 3.57 2.96
CA SER A 24 -16.62 4.11 3.19
C SER A 24 -15.95 3.24 4.24
N LYS A 25 -15.02 2.40 3.80
CA LYS A 25 -14.40 1.40 4.67
C LYS A 25 -13.53 2.08 5.72
N LYS A 26 -13.59 1.58 6.95
CA LYS A 26 -12.75 2.04 8.06
C LYS A 26 -11.56 1.10 8.23
N LEU A 27 -10.34 1.63 8.28
CA LEU A 27 -9.15 0.86 8.62
C LEU A 27 -9.20 0.49 10.11
N PRO A 28 -9.18 -0.80 10.47
CA PRO A 28 -9.19 -1.21 11.87
C PRO A 28 -7.94 -0.73 12.61
N SER A 29 -8.12 -0.23 13.83
CA SER A 29 -7.02 0.34 14.62
C SER A 29 -5.95 -0.68 15.03
N VAL A 30 -6.22 -1.98 14.90
CA VAL A 30 -5.24 -3.05 15.12
C VAL A 30 -4.02 -2.93 14.22
N PHE A 31 -4.16 -2.29 13.04
CA PHE A 31 -3.05 -2.00 12.14
C PHE A 31 -2.22 -0.78 12.56
N PHE A 32 -2.74 0.10 13.41
CA PHE A 32 -2.02 1.33 13.78
C PHE A 32 -0.81 1.05 14.66
N GLY A 33 0.27 1.78 14.41
CA GLY A 33 1.51 1.70 15.18
C GLY A 33 2.75 1.86 14.31
N THR A 34 3.89 1.73 14.99
CA THR A 34 5.22 1.70 14.39
C THR A 34 5.72 0.26 14.44
N TYR A 35 6.24 -0.25 13.33
CA TYR A 35 6.67 -1.63 13.19
C TYR A 35 8.02 -1.70 12.49
N THR A 36 9.00 -2.38 13.07
CA THR A 36 10.33 -2.56 12.46
C THR A 36 10.50 -3.99 11.99
N LEU A 37 10.99 -4.16 10.76
CA LEU A 37 11.28 -5.46 10.17
C LEU A 37 12.29 -6.20 11.05
N GLU A 38 11.89 -7.36 11.56
CA GLU A 38 12.76 -8.21 12.38
C GLU A 38 13.30 -9.39 11.59
N LYS A 39 12.45 -9.98 10.74
CA LYS A 39 12.81 -11.14 9.93
C LYS A 39 11.96 -11.22 8.67
N SER A 40 12.46 -11.96 7.69
CA SER A 40 11.73 -12.31 6.48
C SER A 40 11.86 -13.80 6.17
N THR A 41 10.95 -14.30 5.34
CA THR A 41 10.99 -15.67 4.81
C THR A 41 10.98 -15.63 3.29
N ASN A 42 11.86 -16.40 2.64
CA ASN A 42 11.93 -16.59 1.19
C ASN A 42 12.12 -15.30 0.36
N LEU A 43 12.72 -14.27 0.97
CA LEU A 43 12.88 -12.95 0.35
C LEU A 43 13.94 -12.93 -0.77
N ASP A 44 15.04 -13.69 -0.65
CA ASP A 44 16.08 -13.73 -1.70
C ASP A 44 15.55 -14.40 -2.98
N GLU A 45 14.77 -15.47 -2.83
CA GLU A 45 14.08 -16.19 -3.89
C GLU A 45 13.03 -15.30 -4.57
N TYR A 46 12.22 -14.60 -3.77
CA TYR A 46 11.24 -13.64 -4.27
C TYR A 46 11.90 -12.53 -5.11
N LEU A 47 12.97 -11.91 -4.57
CA LEU A 47 13.70 -10.86 -5.27
C LEU A 47 14.39 -11.39 -6.55
N THR A 48 14.84 -12.64 -6.53
CA THR A 48 15.37 -13.31 -7.74
C THR A 48 14.26 -13.47 -8.79
N ALA A 49 13.06 -13.89 -8.41
CA ALA A 49 11.91 -13.99 -9.32
C ALA A 49 11.44 -12.63 -9.86
N ARG A 50 11.58 -11.56 -9.06
CA ARG A 50 11.39 -10.15 -9.50
C ARG A 50 12.49 -9.66 -10.44
N GLY A 51 13.59 -10.41 -10.62
CA GLY A 51 14.69 -10.06 -11.52
C GLY A 51 15.76 -9.16 -10.90
N TYR A 52 15.76 -8.98 -9.58
CA TYR A 52 16.79 -8.20 -8.91
C TYR A 52 18.16 -8.87 -9.02
N LYS A 53 19.17 -8.07 -9.38
CA LYS A 53 20.57 -8.51 -9.45
C LYS A 53 21.12 -8.82 -8.06
N TRP A 54 22.09 -9.73 -7.99
CA TRP A 54 22.66 -10.26 -6.74
C TRP A 54 23.04 -9.16 -5.73
N LEU A 55 23.75 -8.11 -6.16
CA LEU A 55 24.19 -7.04 -5.26
C LEU A 55 23.00 -6.28 -4.64
N THR A 56 22.00 -5.94 -5.44
CA THR A 56 20.78 -5.26 -4.98
C THR A 56 20.02 -6.12 -3.97
N ARG A 57 19.91 -7.44 -4.21
CA ARG A 57 19.26 -8.35 -3.25
C ARG A 57 19.99 -8.37 -1.91
N ARG A 58 21.33 -8.42 -1.91
CA ARG A 58 22.11 -8.37 -0.66
C ARG A 58 21.87 -7.09 0.12
N LEU A 59 21.79 -5.95 -0.56
CA LEU A 59 21.46 -4.66 0.07
C LEU A 59 20.05 -4.62 0.64
N ILE A 60 19.06 -5.20 -0.05
CA ILE A 60 17.67 -5.28 0.44
C ILE A 60 17.59 -6.19 1.67
N LEU A 61 18.28 -7.34 1.67
CA LEU A 61 18.25 -8.31 2.76
C LEU A 61 18.82 -7.77 4.08
N ILE A 62 19.77 -6.82 4.01
CA ILE A 62 20.35 -6.18 5.21
C ILE A 62 19.63 -4.88 5.59
N ALA A 63 18.69 -4.40 4.76
CA ALA A 63 18.03 -3.13 5.01
C ALA A 63 17.07 -3.25 6.20
N SER A 64 17.19 -2.30 7.13
CA SER A 64 16.14 -2.07 8.13
C SER A 64 15.00 -1.29 7.49
N VAL A 65 13.78 -1.75 7.72
CA VAL A 65 12.56 -1.11 7.22
C VAL A 65 11.61 -0.92 8.39
N THR A 66 11.16 0.32 8.59
CA THR A 66 10.16 0.66 9.60
C THR A 66 8.89 1.12 8.91
N LYS A 67 7.76 0.49 9.22
CA LYS A 67 6.43 0.90 8.77
C LYS A 67 5.70 1.64 9.88
N ILE A 68 5.07 2.76 9.55
CA ILE A 68 4.20 3.52 10.45
C ILE A 68 2.83 3.56 9.80
N ILE A 69 1.78 3.25 10.56
CA ILE A 69 0.39 3.33 10.08
C ILE A 69 -0.42 4.08 11.14
N ARG A 70 -1.15 5.12 10.74
CA ARG A 70 -1.90 5.98 11.66
C ARG A 70 -3.08 6.67 10.97
N LYS A 71 -3.93 7.34 11.76
CA LYS A 71 -4.88 8.32 11.23
C LYS A 71 -4.12 9.48 10.60
N ALA A 72 -4.69 10.06 9.56
CA ALA A 72 -4.05 11.18 8.87
C ALA A 72 -3.91 12.40 9.77
N ALA A 73 -2.80 13.13 9.60
CA ALA A 73 -2.57 14.39 10.29
C ALA A 73 -3.59 15.49 9.93
N SER A 74 -4.29 15.35 8.79
CA SER A 74 -5.37 16.26 8.36
C SER A 74 -6.55 16.32 9.36
N GLY A 75 -6.72 15.28 10.19
CA GLY A 75 -7.85 15.16 11.11
C GLY A 75 -9.18 14.81 10.44
N LEU A 76 -9.21 14.66 9.12
CA LEU A 76 -10.40 14.28 8.38
C LEU A 76 -10.81 12.83 8.71
N PRO A 77 -12.11 12.54 8.80
CA PRO A 77 -12.59 11.19 9.05
C PRO A 77 -12.21 10.25 7.89
N LEU A 78 -11.89 9.00 8.23
CA LEU A 78 -11.55 7.93 7.26
C LEU A 78 -10.33 8.24 6.38
N ARG A 79 -9.44 9.09 6.89
CA ARG A 79 -8.13 9.37 6.29
C ARG A 79 -7.01 8.80 7.13
N TYR A 80 -5.98 8.29 6.46
CA TYR A 80 -4.86 7.60 7.09
C TYR A 80 -3.53 8.05 6.48
N ASP A 81 -2.46 7.92 7.27
CA ASP A 81 -1.09 8.06 6.79
C ASP A 81 -0.38 6.71 6.95
N MET A 82 0.47 6.38 5.98
CA MET A 82 1.36 5.23 6.03
C MET A 82 2.74 5.59 5.54
N GLU A 83 3.76 5.25 6.32
CA GLU A 83 5.15 5.55 6.01
C GLU A 83 5.95 4.25 5.96
N THR A 84 6.82 4.13 4.98
CA THR A 84 7.86 3.10 4.93
C THR A 84 9.21 3.80 4.98
N LEU A 85 9.85 3.72 6.13
CA LEU A 85 11.12 4.37 6.42
C LEU A 85 12.28 3.40 6.14
N THR A 86 13.27 3.88 5.40
CA THR A 86 14.53 3.16 5.14
C THR A 86 15.71 4.13 5.28
N TRP A 87 16.93 3.61 5.24
CA TRP A 87 18.12 4.46 5.33
C TRP A 87 18.35 5.33 4.08
N LYS A 88 17.86 4.92 2.90
CA LYS A 88 18.15 5.58 1.61
C LYS A 88 17.01 6.46 1.12
N LYS A 89 15.78 5.95 1.16
CA LYS A 89 14.58 6.62 0.62
C LYS A 89 13.36 6.20 1.45
N ASN A 90 12.56 7.19 1.83
CA ASN A 90 11.30 6.93 2.51
C ASN A 90 10.15 6.97 1.49
N VAL A 91 9.12 6.18 1.75
CA VAL A 91 7.86 6.21 1.01
C VAL A 91 6.79 6.72 1.96
N LEU A 92 6.07 7.78 1.56
CA LEU A 92 5.10 8.47 2.39
C LEU A 92 3.75 8.48 1.67
N TYR A 93 2.77 7.80 2.24
CA TYR A 93 1.37 7.87 1.82
C TYR A 93 0.65 8.77 2.81
N THR A 94 0.21 9.92 2.33
CA THR A 94 -0.40 10.96 3.17
C THR A 94 -1.88 11.11 2.83
N ASP A 95 -2.73 11.19 3.84
CA ASP A 95 -4.16 11.51 3.73
C ASP A 95 -4.94 10.59 2.77
N PHE A 96 -4.54 9.32 2.69
CA PHE A 96 -5.18 8.37 1.79
C PHE A 96 -6.52 7.87 2.33
N GLU A 97 -7.41 7.50 1.42
CA GLU A 97 -8.70 6.89 1.69
C GLU A 97 -8.72 5.46 1.15
N LEU A 98 -9.33 4.53 1.90
CA LEU A 98 -9.39 3.14 1.48
C LEU A 98 -10.22 2.97 0.21
N GLY A 99 -9.66 2.26 -0.77
CA GLY A 99 -10.28 2.04 -2.08
C GLY A 99 -10.03 3.15 -3.10
N THR A 100 -9.41 4.26 -2.69
CA THR A 100 -9.07 5.37 -3.59
C THR A 100 -7.61 5.27 -4.01
N SER A 101 -7.35 5.34 -5.32
CA SER A 101 -5.99 5.32 -5.82
C SER A 101 -5.31 6.69 -5.74
N PHE A 102 -4.00 6.71 -5.49
CA PHE A 102 -3.19 7.92 -5.49
C PHE A 102 -1.81 7.67 -6.09
N LEU A 103 -1.19 8.72 -6.62
CA LEU A 103 0.15 8.66 -7.20
C LEU A 103 1.21 8.90 -6.13
N THR A 104 2.29 8.13 -6.17
CA THR A 104 3.42 8.27 -5.26
C THR A 104 4.71 7.80 -5.91
N ASP A 105 5.82 8.37 -5.46
CA ASP A 105 7.13 7.74 -5.59
C ASP A 105 7.19 6.50 -4.68
N HIS A 106 7.93 5.48 -5.08
CA HIS A 106 8.17 4.30 -4.25
C HIS A 106 9.67 4.12 -3.96
N LEU A 107 10.08 2.99 -3.35
CA LEU A 107 11.51 2.71 -3.10
C LEU A 107 12.30 2.56 -4.41
N GLU A 108 11.67 2.00 -5.43
CA GLU A 108 12.17 2.00 -6.80
C GLU A 108 11.95 3.38 -7.46
N ASP A 109 12.73 3.67 -8.49
CA ASP A 109 12.53 4.87 -9.30
C ASP A 109 11.26 4.75 -10.15
N GLY A 110 10.58 5.87 -10.37
CA GLY A 110 9.34 5.96 -11.14
C GLY A 110 8.11 6.23 -10.27
N LEU A 111 6.99 6.50 -10.95
CA LEU A 111 5.70 6.77 -10.33
C LEU A 111 4.84 5.52 -10.27
N PHE A 112 4.12 5.38 -9.17
CA PHE A 112 3.23 4.26 -8.91
C PHE A 112 1.85 4.77 -8.56
N ASN A 113 0.84 4.09 -9.08
CA ASN A 113 -0.53 4.21 -8.61
C ASN A 113 -0.74 3.21 -7.49
N VAL A 114 -1.07 3.69 -6.30
CA VAL A 114 -1.21 2.88 -5.10
C VAL A 114 -2.67 2.89 -4.64
N THR A 115 -3.18 1.75 -4.21
CA THR A 115 -4.49 1.65 -3.56
C THR A 115 -4.41 0.75 -2.35
N LEU A 116 -4.75 1.32 -1.18
CA LEU A 116 -4.90 0.56 0.04
C LEU A 116 -6.37 0.19 0.24
N ASN A 117 -6.61 -1.03 0.71
CA ASN A 117 -7.96 -1.51 0.99
C ASN A 117 -7.98 -2.44 2.21
N ILE A 118 -9.17 -2.83 2.63
CA ILE A 118 -9.39 -3.78 3.71
C ILE A 118 -10.42 -4.83 3.28
N SER A 119 -10.19 -6.08 3.70
CA SER A 119 -11.15 -7.18 3.60
C SER A 119 -12.45 -6.84 4.35
N GLN A 120 -13.54 -7.52 3.99
CA GLN A 120 -14.87 -7.26 4.57
C GLN A 120 -14.90 -7.45 6.09
N ASP A 121 -14.15 -8.42 6.60
CA ASP A 121 -14.01 -8.72 8.03
C ASP A 121 -13.00 -7.82 8.77
N GLY A 122 -12.29 -6.94 8.04
CA GLY A 122 -11.26 -6.09 8.62
C GLY A 122 -9.94 -6.80 8.96
N ALA A 123 -9.78 -8.08 8.63
CA ALA A 123 -8.63 -8.88 9.05
C ALA A 123 -7.37 -8.70 8.18
N VAL A 124 -7.55 -8.34 6.91
CA VAL A 124 -6.47 -8.22 5.92
C VAL A 124 -6.49 -6.84 5.28
N MET A 125 -5.42 -6.07 5.48
CA MET A 125 -5.17 -4.85 4.74
C MET A 125 -4.37 -5.18 3.48
N THR A 126 -4.77 -4.64 2.33
CA THR A 126 -4.06 -4.83 1.07
C THR A 126 -3.49 -3.52 0.58
N GLU A 127 -2.31 -3.57 -0.01
CA GLU A 127 -1.66 -2.46 -0.70
C GLU A 127 -1.35 -2.95 -2.12
N ASN A 128 -2.05 -2.41 -3.11
CA ASN A 128 -1.78 -2.66 -4.52
C ASN A 128 -0.94 -1.52 -5.06
N VAL A 129 0.21 -1.84 -5.64
CA VAL A 129 1.18 -0.89 -6.19
C VAL A 129 1.36 -1.22 -7.66
N ILE A 130 1.05 -0.29 -8.55
CA ILE A 130 1.15 -0.49 -10.00
C ILE A 130 2.00 0.63 -10.59
N ARG A 131 3.08 0.28 -11.29
CA ARG A 131 3.93 1.26 -11.98
C ARG A 131 3.15 1.93 -13.11
N VAL A 132 3.15 3.27 -13.14
CA VAL A 132 2.37 4.06 -14.10
C VAL A 132 2.80 3.82 -15.54
N GLU A 133 4.12 3.72 -15.77
CA GLU A 133 4.71 3.51 -17.09
C GLU A 133 4.67 2.05 -17.58
N ASN A 134 4.36 1.10 -16.69
CA ASN A 134 4.31 -0.32 -17.02
C ASN A 134 3.37 -1.08 -16.06
N SER A 135 2.13 -1.31 -16.48
CA SER A 135 1.13 -2.03 -15.67
C SER A 135 1.49 -3.48 -15.37
N GLU A 136 2.39 -4.10 -16.13
CA GLU A 136 2.88 -5.45 -15.85
C GLU A 136 3.81 -5.47 -14.62
N ASP A 137 4.40 -4.33 -14.26
CA ASP A 137 5.14 -4.18 -13.01
C ASP A 137 4.20 -3.71 -11.89
N HIS A 138 3.54 -4.69 -11.30
CA HIS A 138 2.61 -4.51 -10.21
C HIS A 138 2.96 -5.43 -9.05
N GLU A 139 2.56 -5.03 -7.85
CA GLU A 139 2.73 -5.82 -6.64
C GLU A 139 1.54 -5.64 -5.71
N THR A 140 1.15 -6.73 -5.04
CA THR A 140 0.14 -6.71 -4.00
C THR A 140 0.74 -7.19 -2.71
N PHE A 141 0.74 -6.33 -1.71
CA PHE A 141 1.09 -6.69 -0.34
C PHE A 141 -0.18 -6.95 0.46
N GLN A 142 -0.18 -8.04 1.23
CA GLN A 142 -1.22 -8.36 2.21
C GLN A 142 -0.64 -8.24 3.60
N TYR A 143 -1.33 -7.51 4.47
CA TYR A 143 -0.94 -7.27 5.84
C TYR A 143 -1.94 -7.91 6.80
N THR A 144 -1.44 -8.70 7.74
CA THR A 144 -2.22 -9.21 8.87
C THR A 144 -1.57 -8.84 10.19
N ARG A 145 -2.33 -8.93 11.28
CA ARG A 145 -1.86 -8.70 12.64
C ARG A 145 -1.90 -10.01 13.42
N GLU A 146 -0.75 -10.40 13.96
CA GLU A 146 -0.60 -11.57 14.83
C GLU A 146 0.25 -11.16 16.04
N ASN A 147 -0.35 -11.11 17.24
CA ASN A 147 0.33 -10.63 18.45
C ASN A 147 0.99 -9.25 18.21
N ASN A 148 2.30 -9.16 18.42
CA ASN A 148 3.08 -7.95 18.22
C ASN A 148 3.54 -7.75 16.76
N TYR A 149 3.18 -8.60 15.81
CA TYR A 149 3.69 -8.56 14.44
C TYR A 149 2.68 -8.06 13.41
N LEU A 150 3.12 -7.08 12.61
CA LEU A 150 2.52 -6.75 11.34
C LEU A 150 3.21 -7.64 10.30
N ILE A 151 2.47 -8.58 9.74
CA ILE A 151 3.02 -9.56 8.79
C ILE A 151 2.61 -9.15 7.39
N MET A 152 3.60 -8.76 6.60
CA MET A 152 3.44 -8.44 5.19
C MET A 152 3.72 -9.70 4.36
N ARG A 153 2.83 -10.05 3.43
CA ARG A 153 3.00 -11.16 2.48
C ARG A 153 2.85 -10.65 1.06
N THR A 154 3.67 -11.15 0.15
CA THR A 154 3.64 -10.83 -1.29
C THR A 154 3.94 -12.09 -2.09
N THR A 155 3.50 -12.13 -3.35
CA THR A 155 3.78 -13.23 -4.28
C THR A 155 4.03 -12.71 -5.67
N TRP A 156 5.06 -13.23 -6.31
CA TRP A 156 5.42 -12.89 -7.69
C TRP A 156 5.76 -14.16 -8.47
N LYS A 157 5.05 -14.39 -9.59
CA LYS A 157 5.24 -15.58 -10.44
C LYS A 157 5.28 -16.91 -9.65
N GLY A 158 4.42 -17.04 -8.65
CA GLY A 158 4.32 -18.23 -7.79
C GLY A 158 5.35 -18.32 -6.64
N VAL A 159 6.27 -17.35 -6.53
CA VAL A 159 7.22 -17.28 -5.41
C VAL A 159 6.67 -16.32 -4.37
N SER A 160 6.39 -16.81 -3.16
CA SER A 160 5.87 -16.00 -2.05
C SER A 160 6.97 -15.63 -1.07
N ALA A 161 6.90 -14.43 -0.52
CA ALA A 161 7.74 -14.00 0.60
C ALA A 161 6.90 -13.37 1.71
N ALA A 162 7.45 -13.32 2.91
CA ALA A 162 6.84 -12.61 4.02
C ALA A 162 7.88 -11.80 4.81
N GLY A 163 7.45 -10.65 5.32
CA GLY A 163 8.19 -9.81 6.26
C GLY A 163 7.42 -9.72 7.57
N PHE A 164 8.10 -9.94 8.69
CA PHE A 164 7.54 -9.90 10.04
C PHE A 164 8.06 -8.64 10.72
N TYR A 165 7.20 -7.63 10.84
CA TYR A 165 7.54 -6.36 11.44
C TYR A 165 7.03 -6.33 12.88
N ARG A 166 7.95 -6.26 13.86
CA ARG A 166 7.59 -6.20 15.27
C ARG A 166 7.16 -4.79 15.64
N LYS A 167 6.06 -4.68 16.39
CA LYS A 167 5.58 -3.42 16.96
C LYS A 167 6.64 -2.83 17.89
N VAL A 168 6.97 -1.57 17.65
CA VAL A 168 7.83 -0.77 18.53
C VAL A 168 6.91 -0.06 19.50
N CYS A 169 6.98 -0.43 20.78
CA CYS A 169 6.31 0.33 21.82
C CYS A 169 7.16 1.57 22.12
N SER A 170 6.51 2.72 22.19
CA SER A 170 7.18 3.99 22.45
C SER A 170 7.01 4.34 23.93
N TYR A 171 8.05 4.92 24.50
CA TYR A 171 8.04 5.39 25.87
C TYR A 171 7.71 6.89 25.89
N ASP A 172 6.68 7.29 26.64
CA ASP A 172 6.52 8.71 26.98
C ASP A 172 7.40 9.03 28.18
N ILE A 173 8.48 9.78 27.91
CA ILE A 173 9.42 10.25 28.94
C ILE A 173 8.74 11.07 30.04
N ASN A 174 7.56 11.65 29.79
CA ASN A 174 6.85 12.46 30.76
C ASN A 174 5.90 11.66 31.64
N ASN A 175 5.53 10.43 31.26
CA ASN A 175 4.54 9.62 31.96
C ASN A 175 5.02 8.22 32.36
N TYR A 176 6.23 7.80 31.94
CA TYR A 176 6.85 6.49 32.22
C TYR A 176 5.96 5.27 31.91
N SER A 177 4.89 5.46 31.14
CA SER A 177 4.03 4.38 30.67
C SER A 177 4.49 3.95 29.28
N GLU A 178 4.73 2.66 29.13
CA GLU A 178 4.91 2.03 27.83
C GLU A 178 3.54 2.05 27.11
N PHE A 179 3.50 2.68 25.94
CA PHE A 179 2.31 2.63 25.10
C PHE A 179 2.58 1.69 23.94
N CYS A 180 1.82 0.60 23.94
CA CYS A 180 1.59 -0.29 22.82
C CYS A 180 0.10 -0.14 22.43
#